data_AF-A0A9E5IRC4-F1
#
_entry.id   AF-A0A9E5IRC4-F1
#
_cell.length_a   1.000
_cell.length_b   1.000
_cell.length_c   1.000
_cell.angle_alpha   90.00
_cell.angle_beta   90.00
_cell.angle_gamma   90.00
#
_symmetry.space_group_name_H-M   'P 1'
#
loop_
_entity.id
_entity.type
_entity.pdbx_description
1 polymer ?
#
loop_
_entity_poly.entity_id
_entity_poly.type
_entity_poly.pdbx_seq_one_letter_code
_entity_poly.pdbx_strand_id
1 'polypeptide(L)'
;LATHVATGMAWLKGIPGKTITAIHLAMLNEGMDDPDAIYKSKLWLGEGTVIGAKMGRTSDNNSHSHLITNLRIGADGFERILVMAAPGTSENRAGRIAQRLLELETYRMMSLLSLPVAKRLASKLATTEAQLVEITARLETHTVSDEVLLGDLASLAAQVESTTAEHSYRFSAARAYDAIVKERISEMRERPLSGIQTVGEFMQRRLAPAMATVNATSERLAALAQRVSRASALLRTRVEIAAEAQNQQLLEKLTRGQALQLRLQSTVEGLSIAAITYYVVSLCLYLGKALKAAGLNINPEMLAGFSTPLVLLVCWRMIQHIHRSLREL
;
A
#
# COMPACT_ATOMS: atom_id res chain seq x y z
N LEU A 1 -18.96 37.76 -34.50
CA LEU A 1 -18.50 36.45 -35.03
C LEU A 1 -19.68 35.71 -35.62
N ALA A 2 -19.48 35.11 -36.78
CA ALA A 2 -20.52 34.43 -37.55
C ALA A 2 -21.08 33.21 -36.82
N THR A 3 -22.26 33.33 -36.20
CA THR A 3 -22.99 32.22 -35.56
C THR A 3 -23.33 31.09 -36.52
N HIS A 4 -23.33 31.34 -37.84
CA HIS A 4 -23.56 30.33 -38.88
C HIS A 4 -22.37 29.39 -39.12
N VAL A 5 -21.16 29.70 -38.64
CA VAL A 5 -19.97 28.85 -38.77
C VAL A 5 -19.74 28.00 -37.51
N ALA A 6 -20.29 28.42 -36.37
CA ALA A 6 -20.17 27.68 -35.12
C ALA A 6 -21.14 26.50 -35.07
N THR A 7 -20.63 25.29 -34.78
CA THR A 7 -21.47 24.12 -34.56
C THR A 7 -22.30 24.29 -33.28
N GLY A 8 -23.61 24.03 -33.37
CA GLY A 8 -24.54 24.17 -32.25
C GLY A 8 -24.70 22.91 -31.39
N MET A 9 -25.51 23.01 -30.33
CA MET A 9 -25.81 21.89 -29.43
C MET A 9 -26.30 20.62 -30.14
N ALA A 10 -27.06 20.75 -31.24
CA ALA A 10 -27.56 19.61 -32.00
C ALA A 10 -26.42 18.76 -32.58
N TRP A 11 -25.36 19.40 -33.08
CA TRP A 11 -24.17 18.72 -33.57
C TRP A 11 -23.42 18.02 -32.42
N LEU A 12 -23.22 18.72 -31.30
CA LEU A 12 -22.54 18.17 -30.13
C LEU A 12 -23.24 16.91 -29.58
N LYS A 13 -24.59 16.92 -29.56
CA LYS A 13 -25.40 15.76 -29.14
C LYS A 13 -25.24 14.53 -30.05
N GLY A 14 -24.82 14.73 -31.30
CA GLY A 14 -24.55 13.64 -32.25
C GLY A 14 -23.23 12.92 -32.01
N ILE A 15 -22.34 13.43 -31.15
CA ILE A 15 -21.04 12.83 -30.87
C ILE A 15 -21.20 11.73 -29.81
N PRO A 16 -20.79 10.48 -30.08
CA PRO A 16 -20.92 9.39 -29.11
C PRO A 16 -19.99 9.59 -27.90
N GLY A 17 -20.43 9.10 -26.74
CA GLY A 17 -19.65 9.15 -25.50
C GLY A 17 -20.04 10.29 -24.56
N LYS A 18 -19.09 10.75 -23.74
CA LYS A 18 -19.27 11.86 -22.81
C LYS A 18 -18.31 12.99 -23.18
N THR A 19 -18.86 14.19 -23.37
CA THR A 19 -18.07 15.39 -23.65
C THR A 19 -17.27 15.82 -22.43
N ILE A 20 -15.97 16.04 -22.62
CA ILE A 20 -15.07 16.57 -21.59
C ILE A 20 -14.93 18.09 -21.75
N THR A 21 -14.70 18.53 -22.99
CA THR A 21 -14.64 19.93 -23.39
C THR A 21 -15.42 20.14 -24.69
N ALA A 22 -16.09 21.29 -24.78
CA ALA A 22 -16.71 21.79 -26.00
C ALA A 22 -16.30 23.25 -26.16
N ILE A 23 -15.54 23.56 -27.21
CA ILE A 23 -14.87 24.86 -27.34
C ILE A 23 -15.17 25.44 -28.72
N HIS A 24 -15.65 26.68 -28.74
CA HIS A 24 -15.60 27.53 -29.93
C HIS A 24 -14.36 28.41 -29.84
N LEU A 25 -13.39 28.13 -30.71
CA LEU A 25 -12.20 28.96 -30.88
C LEU A 25 -12.36 29.81 -32.14
N ALA A 26 -12.38 31.12 -31.97
CA ALA A 26 -12.39 32.07 -33.07
C ALA A 26 -11.05 32.81 -33.15
N MET A 27 -10.52 32.93 -34.37
CA MET A 27 -9.31 33.69 -34.64
C MET A 27 -9.61 34.77 -35.66
N LEU A 28 -9.31 36.02 -35.32
CA LEU A 28 -9.43 37.19 -36.18
C LEU A 28 -8.03 37.67 -36.53
N ASN A 29 -7.77 38.03 -37.79
CA ASN A 29 -6.47 38.58 -38.22
C ASN A 29 -6.42 40.11 -38.09
N GLU A 30 -7.23 40.66 -37.20
CA GLU A 30 -7.43 42.08 -36.96
C GLU A 30 -7.80 42.33 -35.48
N GLY A 31 -7.84 43.60 -35.07
CA GLY A 31 -8.34 44.03 -33.76
C GLY A 31 -7.32 44.05 -32.62
N MET A 32 -6.05 43.71 -32.86
CA MET A 32 -5.01 43.78 -31.82
C MET A 32 -4.76 45.21 -31.30
N ASP A 33 -4.86 46.21 -32.17
CA ASP A 33 -4.62 47.62 -31.82
C ASP A 33 -5.93 48.40 -31.59
N ASP A 34 -7.07 47.71 -31.57
CA ASP A 34 -8.39 48.31 -31.36
C ASP A 34 -8.60 48.61 -29.85
N PRO A 35 -8.77 49.88 -29.46
CA PRO A 35 -9.01 50.25 -28.06
C PRO A 35 -10.28 49.60 -27.48
N ASP A 36 -11.26 49.31 -28.33
CA ASP A 36 -12.54 48.70 -27.97
C ASP A 36 -12.53 47.17 -28.10
N ALA A 37 -11.38 46.56 -28.41
CA ALA A 37 -11.27 45.12 -28.64
C ALA A 37 -11.86 44.29 -27.49
N ILE A 38 -11.63 44.71 -26.24
CA ILE A 38 -12.14 44.03 -25.04
C ILE A 38 -13.67 44.11 -24.98
N TYR A 39 -14.23 45.30 -25.26
CA TYR A 39 -15.68 45.50 -25.26
C TYR A 39 -16.34 44.67 -26.36
N LYS A 40 -15.81 44.72 -27.58
CA LYS A 40 -16.29 43.93 -28.73
C LYS A 40 -16.18 42.43 -28.48
N SER A 41 -15.12 41.99 -27.79
CA SER A 41 -14.94 40.58 -27.41
C SER A 41 -16.05 40.09 -26.48
N LYS A 42 -16.50 40.92 -25.52
CA LYS A 42 -17.59 40.56 -24.60
C LYS A 42 -18.92 40.32 -25.31
N LEU A 43 -19.18 40.99 -26.44
CA LEU A 43 -20.40 40.76 -27.23
C LEU A 43 -20.52 39.31 -27.72
N TRP A 44 -19.40 38.62 -27.95
CA TRP A 44 -19.40 37.21 -28.35
C TRP A 44 -19.13 36.24 -27.20
N LEU A 45 -18.22 36.59 -26.29
CA LEU A 45 -17.89 35.76 -25.12
C LEU A 45 -19.06 35.67 -24.13
N GLY A 46 -19.96 36.64 -24.14
CA GLY A 46 -21.05 36.78 -23.19
C GLY A 46 -20.68 37.62 -21.98
N GLU A 47 -21.65 37.80 -21.07
CA GLU A 47 -21.47 38.64 -19.89
C GLU A 47 -20.47 38.06 -18.87
N GLY A 48 -19.76 38.98 -18.20
CA GLY A 48 -18.88 38.66 -17.08
C GLY A 48 -17.47 39.22 -17.23
N THR A 49 -16.64 38.88 -16.25
CA THR A 49 -15.22 39.23 -16.25
C THR A 49 -14.49 38.40 -17.31
N VAL A 50 -13.68 39.07 -18.12
CA VAL A 50 -12.80 38.43 -19.09
C VAL A 50 -11.38 38.35 -18.54
N ILE A 51 -10.68 37.30 -18.94
CA ILE A 51 -9.24 37.17 -18.80
C ILE A 51 -8.63 37.24 -20.19
N GLY A 52 -7.34 37.57 -20.25
CA GLY A 52 -6.68 37.71 -21.52
C GLY A 52 -5.23 38.12 -21.39
N ALA A 53 -4.49 37.90 -22.46
CA ALA A 53 -3.08 38.21 -22.51
C ALA A 53 -2.62 38.51 -23.94
N LYS A 54 -1.57 39.33 -24.04
CA LYS A 54 -0.76 39.38 -25.25
C LYS A 54 0.12 38.13 -25.30
N MET A 55 0.13 37.43 -26.42
CA MET A 55 0.83 36.15 -26.60
C MET A 55 2.03 36.28 -27.54
N GLY A 56 3.08 35.54 -27.18
CA GLY A 56 4.30 35.39 -27.95
C GLY A 56 5.18 36.64 -28.01
N ARG A 57 6.32 36.49 -28.69
CA ARG A 57 7.27 37.56 -28.98
C ARG A 57 7.74 37.42 -30.43
N THR A 58 7.63 38.48 -31.21
CA THR A 58 8.28 38.61 -32.53
C THR A 58 9.73 39.06 -32.35
N SER A 59 10.50 39.11 -33.45
CA SER A 59 11.86 39.67 -33.48
C SER A 59 11.93 41.07 -32.87
N ASP A 60 10.88 41.86 -33.10
CA ASP A 60 10.80 43.26 -32.70
C ASP A 60 10.21 43.42 -31.29
N ASN A 61 10.21 42.33 -30.51
CA ASN A 61 9.73 42.26 -29.14
C ASN A 61 8.22 42.55 -28.96
N ASN A 62 7.45 42.60 -30.05
CA ASN A 62 6.00 42.76 -30.05
C ASN A 62 5.28 41.42 -29.88
N SER A 63 4.07 41.45 -29.35
CA SER A 63 3.19 40.27 -29.34
C SER A 63 2.64 40.01 -30.74
N HIS A 64 2.45 38.76 -31.12
CA HIS A 64 1.86 38.42 -32.42
C HIS A 64 0.34 38.17 -32.36
N SER A 65 -0.22 38.03 -31.16
CA SER A 65 -1.66 37.83 -30.98
C SER A 65 -2.09 38.20 -29.57
N HIS A 66 -3.35 38.54 -29.37
CA HIS A 66 -4.01 38.69 -28.08
C HIS A 66 -5.05 37.59 -27.90
N LEU A 67 -5.12 37.05 -26.70
CA LEU A 67 -6.11 36.08 -26.26
C LEU A 67 -7.11 36.77 -25.34
N ILE A 68 -8.40 36.54 -25.55
CA ILE A 68 -9.47 36.97 -24.65
C ILE A 68 -10.47 35.83 -24.50
N THR A 69 -10.82 35.51 -23.25
CA THR A 69 -11.82 34.48 -22.92
C THR A 69 -12.42 34.77 -21.54
N ASN A 70 -13.56 34.18 -21.22
CA ASN A 70 -14.08 34.15 -19.85
C ASN A 70 -13.94 32.76 -19.20
N LEU A 71 -13.49 31.73 -19.94
CA LEU A 71 -13.45 30.32 -19.52
C LEU A 71 -14.74 29.87 -18.81
N ARG A 72 -15.89 30.32 -19.35
CA ARG A 72 -17.21 29.93 -18.88
C ARG A 72 -17.91 29.14 -19.96
N ILE A 73 -18.61 28.09 -19.54
CA ILE A 73 -19.54 27.35 -20.39
C ILE A 73 -20.74 28.26 -20.63
N GLY A 74 -20.98 28.58 -21.91
CA GLY A 74 -22.14 29.35 -22.35
C GLY A 74 -23.44 28.58 -22.21
N ALA A 75 -24.58 29.25 -22.42
CA ALA A 75 -25.91 28.62 -22.40
C ALA A 75 -26.09 27.52 -23.47
N ASP A 76 -25.24 27.55 -24.50
CA ASP A 76 -25.16 26.56 -25.57
C ASP A 76 -24.21 25.40 -25.26
N GLY A 77 -23.61 25.35 -24.06
CA GLY A 77 -22.73 24.28 -23.64
C GLY A 77 -21.28 24.39 -24.14
N PHE A 78 -20.92 25.47 -24.82
CA PHE A 78 -19.57 25.71 -25.32
C PHE A 78 -18.85 26.78 -24.51
N GLU A 79 -17.57 26.55 -24.25
CA GLU A 79 -16.64 27.59 -23.86
C GLU A 79 -16.18 28.35 -25.10
N ARG A 80 -15.85 29.64 -24.94
CA ARG A 80 -15.45 30.50 -26.04
C ARG A 80 -14.05 31.07 -25.82
N ILE A 81 -13.23 30.95 -26.85
CA ILE A 81 -11.86 31.46 -26.87
C ILE A 81 -11.72 32.37 -28.09
N LEU A 82 -11.39 33.63 -27.86
CA LEU A 82 -11.15 34.61 -28.94
C LEU A 82 -9.66 34.92 -29.02
N VAL A 83 -9.11 34.82 -30.23
CA VAL A 83 -7.76 35.23 -30.56
C VAL A 83 -7.82 36.34 -31.60
N MET A 84 -7.14 37.45 -31.34
CA MET A 84 -6.85 38.49 -32.32
C MET A 84 -5.38 38.35 -32.69
N ALA A 85 -5.09 38.02 -33.93
CA ALA A 85 -3.75 37.79 -34.45
C ALA A 85 -3.33 38.92 -35.39
N ALA A 86 -2.02 39.14 -35.49
CA ALA A 86 -1.48 40.18 -36.34
C ALA A 86 -1.84 39.91 -37.81
N PRO A 87 -2.06 40.96 -38.63
CA PRO A 87 -2.21 40.81 -40.07
C PRO A 87 -1.04 40.01 -40.65
N GLY A 88 -1.33 39.09 -41.59
CA GLY A 88 -0.31 38.21 -42.18
C GLY A 88 0.14 37.05 -41.28
N THR A 89 -0.59 36.74 -40.19
CA THR A 89 -0.36 35.52 -39.41
C THR A 89 -0.51 34.29 -40.30
N SER A 90 0.55 33.48 -40.41
CA SER A 90 0.53 32.27 -41.23
C SER A 90 -0.36 31.17 -40.64
N GLU A 91 -0.89 30.31 -41.50
CA GLU A 91 -1.72 29.16 -41.09
C GLU A 91 -0.99 28.25 -40.09
N ASN A 92 0.30 28.03 -40.28
CA ASN A 92 1.14 27.26 -39.35
C ASN A 92 1.21 27.90 -37.96
N ARG A 93 1.24 29.24 -37.87
CA ARG A 93 1.22 29.95 -36.58
C ARG A 93 -0.18 29.88 -35.96
N ALA A 94 -1.22 30.09 -36.75
CA ALA A 94 -2.61 29.97 -36.31
C ALA A 94 -2.89 28.58 -35.74
N GLY A 95 -2.47 27.51 -36.44
CA GLY A 95 -2.58 26.13 -36.00
C GLY A 95 -1.90 25.85 -34.66
N ARG A 96 -0.65 26.33 -34.48
CA ARG A 96 0.05 26.20 -33.19
C ARG A 96 -0.62 26.95 -32.05
N ILE A 97 -1.16 28.14 -32.31
CA ILE A 97 -1.92 28.90 -31.31
C ILE A 97 -3.19 28.14 -30.94
N ALA A 98 -3.97 27.70 -31.93
CA ALA A 98 -5.20 26.95 -31.70
C ALA A 98 -4.93 25.66 -30.91
N GLN A 99 -3.97 24.85 -31.34
CA GLN A 99 -3.57 23.62 -30.65
C GLN A 99 -3.21 23.89 -29.19
N ARG A 100 -2.36 24.89 -28.93
CA ARG A 100 -1.94 25.23 -27.56
C ARG A 100 -3.11 25.61 -26.65
N LEU A 101 -4.06 26.38 -27.16
CA LEU A 101 -5.24 26.82 -26.40
C LEU A 101 -6.23 25.67 -26.17
N LEU A 102 -6.45 24.83 -27.19
CA LEU A 102 -7.32 23.67 -27.08
C LEU A 102 -6.73 22.62 -26.12
N GLU A 103 -5.42 22.37 -26.17
CA GLU A 103 -4.73 21.50 -25.23
C GLU A 103 -4.78 22.05 -23.81
N LEU A 104 -4.51 23.35 -23.62
CA LEU A 104 -4.60 24.00 -22.32
C LEU A 104 -5.97 23.77 -21.66
N GLU A 105 -7.05 24.00 -22.40
CA GLU A 105 -8.41 23.85 -21.87
C GLU A 105 -8.79 22.39 -21.65
N THR A 106 -8.44 21.51 -22.60
CA THR A 106 -8.70 20.08 -22.48
C THR A 106 -7.99 19.48 -21.27
N TYR A 107 -6.70 19.78 -21.07
CA TYR A 107 -5.93 19.25 -19.95
C TYR A 107 -6.28 19.93 -18.61
N ARG A 108 -6.75 21.19 -18.62
CA ARG A 108 -7.36 21.80 -17.43
C ARG A 108 -8.57 21.01 -16.97
N MET A 109 -9.49 20.67 -17.88
CA MET A 109 -10.68 19.91 -17.51
C MET A 109 -10.34 18.48 -17.10
N MET A 110 -9.41 17.81 -17.81
CA MET A 110 -8.95 16.46 -17.45
C MET A 110 -8.29 16.41 -16.06
N SER A 111 -7.47 17.40 -15.70
CA SER A 111 -6.86 17.47 -14.36
C SER A 111 -7.93 17.68 -13.26
N LEU A 112 -8.93 18.52 -13.53
CA LEU A 112 -10.03 18.80 -12.61
C LEU A 112 -10.98 17.62 -12.37
N LEU A 113 -11.01 16.62 -13.26
CA LEU A 113 -11.80 15.39 -13.02
C LEU A 113 -11.39 14.69 -11.72
N SER A 114 -10.16 14.86 -11.24
CA SER A 114 -9.69 14.24 -10.00
C SER A 114 -10.14 14.96 -8.72
N LEU A 115 -10.54 16.23 -8.80
CA LEU A 115 -10.91 17.01 -7.60
C LEU A 115 -12.13 16.43 -6.86
N PRO A 116 -13.26 16.10 -7.51
CA PRO A 116 -14.40 15.51 -6.81
C PRO A 116 -14.06 14.19 -6.11
N VAL A 117 -13.08 13.44 -6.63
CA VAL A 117 -12.66 12.16 -6.04
C VAL A 117 -11.74 12.36 -4.88
N ALA A 118 -10.80 13.30 -4.96
CA ALA A 118 -10.01 13.71 -3.81
C ALA A 118 -10.92 14.16 -2.65
N LYS A 119 -11.94 14.98 -2.93
CA LYS A 119 -12.89 15.46 -1.91
C LYS A 119 -13.70 14.33 -1.26
N ARG A 120 -14.22 13.38 -2.04
CA ARG A 120 -14.94 12.22 -1.47
C ARG A 120 -14.02 11.35 -0.63
N LEU A 121 -12.82 11.08 -1.14
CA LEU A 121 -11.85 10.21 -0.50
C LEU A 121 -11.30 10.79 0.82
N ALA A 122 -11.21 12.11 0.95
CA ALA A 122 -10.68 12.78 2.13
C ALA A 122 -11.38 12.35 3.44
N SER A 123 -12.71 12.19 3.41
CA SER A 123 -13.49 11.74 4.57
C SER A 123 -13.19 10.28 4.93
N LYS A 124 -13.21 9.38 3.94
CA LYS A 124 -12.87 7.95 4.10
C LYS A 124 -11.46 7.79 4.66
N LEU A 125 -10.48 8.54 4.13
CA LEU A 125 -9.10 8.52 4.61
C LEU A 125 -9.00 8.91 6.08
N ALA A 126 -9.72 9.95 6.52
CA ALA A 126 -9.69 10.36 7.93
C ALA A 126 -10.21 9.23 8.85
N THR A 127 -11.27 8.53 8.44
CA THR A 127 -11.80 7.38 9.20
C THR A 127 -10.79 6.23 9.24
N THR A 128 -10.20 5.86 8.10
CA THR A 128 -9.21 4.76 8.02
C THR A 128 -7.92 5.10 8.77
N GLU A 129 -7.48 6.36 8.75
CA GLU A 129 -6.35 6.86 9.55
C GLU A 129 -6.64 6.73 11.06
N ALA A 130 -7.85 7.08 11.51
CA ALA A 130 -8.27 6.94 12.91
C ALA A 130 -8.33 5.47 13.34
N GLN A 131 -8.87 4.59 12.49
CA GLN A 131 -8.88 3.13 12.74
C GLN A 131 -7.47 2.58 12.90
N LEU A 132 -6.51 3.01 12.06
CA LEU A 132 -5.12 2.61 12.22
C LEU A 132 -4.55 3.03 13.58
N VAL A 133 -4.81 4.27 13.99
CA VAL A 133 -4.35 4.80 15.29
C VAL A 133 -4.91 3.95 16.44
N GLU A 134 -6.20 3.61 16.40
CA GLU A 134 -6.85 2.76 17.40
C GLU A 134 -6.22 1.36 17.46
N ILE A 135 -6.00 0.71 16.30
CA ILE A 135 -5.35 -0.61 16.23
C ILE A 135 -3.94 -0.54 16.81
N THR A 136 -3.16 0.50 16.48
CA THR A 136 -1.81 0.66 17.02
C THR A 136 -1.79 0.89 18.53
N ALA A 137 -2.75 1.64 19.08
CA ALA A 137 -2.87 1.85 20.53
C ALA A 137 -3.26 0.56 21.28
N ARG A 138 -4.13 -0.27 20.67
CA ARG A 138 -4.47 -1.61 21.21
C ARG A 138 -3.27 -2.56 21.18
N LEU A 139 -2.40 -2.43 20.17
CA LEU A 139 -1.17 -3.20 20.06
C LEU A 139 -0.17 -2.88 21.19
N GLU A 140 -0.11 -1.62 21.63
CA GLU A 140 0.75 -1.18 22.75
C GLU A 140 0.21 -1.58 24.13
N THR A 141 -1.12 -1.55 24.31
CA THR A 141 -1.74 -1.79 25.63
C THR A 141 -1.96 -3.26 25.96
N HIS A 142 -1.72 -4.18 25.02
CA HIS A 142 -1.92 -5.63 25.18
C HIS A 142 -3.33 -6.04 25.63
N THR A 143 -4.33 -5.21 25.33
CA THR A 143 -5.72 -5.40 25.79
C THR A 143 -6.49 -6.44 24.98
N VAL A 144 -6.04 -6.78 23.78
CA VAL A 144 -6.72 -7.69 22.86
C VAL A 144 -5.74 -8.71 22.29
N SER A 145 -6.24 -9.92 21.96
CA SER A 145 -5.48 -10.96 21.26
C SER A 145 -4.86 -10.44 19.96
N ASP A 146 -3.60 -10.83 19.73
CA ASP A 146 -2.87 -10.48 18.52
C ASP A 146 -3.56 -11.03 17.25
N GLU A 147 -4.31 -12.13 17.35
CA GLU A 147 -5.09 -12.70 16.23
C GLU A 147 -6.19 -11.75 15.75
N VAL A 148 -6.91 -11.12 16.70
CA VAL A 148 -7.96 -10.14 16.38
C VAL A 148 -7.33 -8.89 15.76
N LEU A 149 -6.23 -8.40 16.33
CA LEU A 149 -5.51 -7.24 15.78
C LEU A 149 -4.98 -7.52 14.37
N LEU A 150 -4.57 -8.76 14.09
CA LEU A 150 -4.07 -9.17 12.78
C LEU A 150 -5.20 -9.22 11.76
N GLY A 151 -6.39 -9.69 12.15
CA GLY A 151 -7.60 -9.62 11.34
C GLY A 151 -8.04 -8.17 11.04
N ASP A 152 -8.12 -7.32 12.07
CA ASP A 152 -8.48 -5.90 11.94
C ASP A 152 -7.53 -5.18 10.97
N LEU A 153 -6.22 -5.43 11.13
CA LEU A 153 -5.19 -4.79 10.32
C LEU A 153 -5.10 -5.34 8.91
N ALA A 154 -5.36 -6.63 8.70
CA ALA A 154 -5.46 -7.24 7.37
C ALA A 154 -6.66 -6.67 6.59
N SER A 155 -7.80 -6.50 7.25
CA SER A 155 -8.99 -5.84 6.69
C SER A 155 -8.69 -4.38 6.29
N LEU A 156 -8.03 -3.64 7.19
CA LEU A 156 -7.62 -2.26 6.92
C LEU A 156 -6.64 -2.18 5.74
N ALA A 157 -5.66 -3.08 5.67
CA ALA A 157 -4.71 -3.18 4.57
C ALA A 157 -5.41 -3.44 3.23
N ALA A 158 -6.35 -4.39 3.19
CA ALA A 158 -7.12 -4.69 2.00
C ALA A 158 -7.96 -3.49 1.54
N GLN A 159 -8.56 -2.74 2.48
CA GLN A 159 -9.33 -1.54 2.16
C GLN A 159 -8.45 -0.42 1.57
N VAL A 160 -7.27 -0.19 2.15
CA VAL A 160 -6.32 0.83 1.67
C VAL A 160 -5.75 0.44 0.31
N GLU A 161 -5.41 -0.83 0.11
CA GLU A 161 -4.90 -1.34 -1.17
C GLU A 161 -5.95 -1.21 -2.28
N SER A 162 -7.18 -1.63 -2.01
CA SER A 162 -8.30 -1.47 -2.96
C SER A 162 -8.52 -0.01 -3.35
N THR A 163 -8.50 0.90 -2.37
CA THR A 163 -8.65 2.35 -2.60
C THR A 163 -7.48 2.93 -3.40
N THR A 164 -6.26 2.43 -3.16
CA THR A 164 -5.04 2.83 -3.88
C THR A 164 -5.09 2.36 -5.33
N ALA A 165 -5.46 1.09 -5.56
CA ALA A 165 -5.62 0.53 -6.90
C ALA A 165 -6.67 1.29 -7.72
N GLU A 166 -7.79 1.67 -7.09
CA GLU A 166 -8.89 2.37 -7.78
C GLU A 166 -8.53 3.81 -8.20
N HIS A 167 -7.66 4.50 -7.47
CA HIS A 167 -7.48 5.95 -7.62
C HIS A 167 -6.07 6.41 -8.00
N SER A 168 -5.04 5.57 -7.84
CA SER A 168 -3.64 5.92 -8.11
C SER A 168 -3.42 6.42 -9.54
N TYR A 169 -3.95 5.71 -10.54
CA TYR A 169 -3.83 6.09 -11.95
C TYR A 169 -4.37 7.50 -12.19
N ARG A 170 -5.53 7.83 -11.61
CA ARG A 170 -6.20 9.10 -11.89
C ARG A 170 -5.55 10.29 -11.20
N PHE A 171 -5.01 10.11 -10.01
CA PHE A 171 -4.21 11.15 -9.36
C PHE A 171 -2.88 11.36 -10.09
N SER A 172 -2.25 10.30 -10.59
CA SER A 172 -1.06 10.40 -11.44
C SER A 172 -1.36 11.14 -12.75
N ALA A 173 -2.44 10.78 -13.44
CA ALA A 173 -2.88 11.43 -14.67
C ALA A 173 -3.19 12.92 -14.44
N ALA A 174 -3.88 13.27 -13.36
CA ALA A 174 -4.18 14.67 -13.05
C ALA A 174 -2.91 15.52 -12.85
N ARG A 175 -1.85 14.97 -12.22
CA ARG A 175 -0.55 15.65 -12.12
C ARG A 175 0.11 15.84 -13.48
N ALA A 176 0.07 14.82 -14.34
CA ALA A 176 0.61 14.92 -15.70
C ALA A 176 -0.13 15.98 -16.52
N TYR A 177 -1.46 16.03 -16.43
CA TYR A 177 -2.27 17.03 -17.12
C TYR A 177 -2.04 18.44 -16.59
N ASP A 178 -1.92 18.64 -15.28
CA ASP A 178 -1.54 19.94 -14.69
C ASP A 178 -0.15 20.41 -15.17
N ALA A 179 0.81 19.48 -15.34
CA ALA A 179 2.11 19.80 -15.91
C ALA A 179 2.00 20.30 -17.36
N ILE A 180 1.15 19.67 -18.19
CA ILE A 180 0.91 20.13 -19.56
C ILE A 180 0.26 21.51 -19.56
N VAL A 181 -0.72 21.78 -18.68
CA VAL A 181 -1.33 23.11 -18.57
C VAL A 181 -0.28 24.17 -18.26
N LYS A 182 0.60 23.91 -17.29
CA LYS A 182 1.70 24.83 -16.93
C LYS A 182 2.68 25.04 -18.08
N GLU A 183 3.02 23.98 -18.80
CA GLU A 183 3.87 24.06 -20.00
C GLU A 183 3.22 24.96 -21.07
N ARG A 184 1.95 24.72 -21.41
CA ARG A 184 1.23 25.53 -22.40
C ARG A 184 1.14 27.00 -22.01
N ILE A 185 0.91 27.31 -20.73
CA ILE A 185 0.94 28.68 -20.20
C ILE A 185 2.32 29.32 -20.39
N SER A 186 3.39 28.61 -20.02
CA SER A 186 4.76 29.09 -20.18
C SER A 186 5.10 29.36 -21.65
N GLU A 187 4.74 28.44 -22.54
CA GLU A 187 5.00 28.56 -23.97
C GLU A 187 4.19 29.67 -24.66
N MET A 188 3.03 30.08 -24.11
CA MET A 188 2.28 31.24 -24.60
C MET A 188 3.09 32.55 -24.44
N ARG A 189 4.06 32.59 -23.52
CA ARG A 189 4.85 33.78 -23.19
C ARG A 189 3.95 35.00 -22.97
N GLU A 190 2.93 34.80 -22.14
CA GLU A 190 1.90 35.80 -21.93
C GLU A 190 2.45 37.10 -21.31
N ARG A 191 1.88 38.22 -21.75
CA ARG A 191 2.05 39.54 -21.13
C ARG A 191 0.67 40.14 -20.82
N PRO A 192 0.54 40.93 -19.76
CA PRO A 192 -0.74 41.48 -19.37
C PRO A 192 -1.33 42.41 -20.44
N LEU A 193 -2.65 42.32 -20.58
CA LEU A 193 -3.47 43.37 -21.19
C LEU A 193 -3.86 44.36 -20.08
N SER A 194 -3.96 45.66 -20.41
CA SER A 194 -4.27 46.68 -19.39
C SER A 194 -5.59 46.38 -18.68
N GLY A 195 -5.57 46.32 -17.35
CA GLY A 195 -6.76 46.06 -16.52
C GLY A 195 -7.33 44.64 -16.62
N ILE A 196 -6.64 43.70 -17.28
CA ILE A 196 -7.10 42.33 -17.49
C ILE A 196 -6.09 41.33 -16.91
N GLN A 197 -6.62 40.37 -16.17
CA GLN A 197 -5.83 39.25 -15.63
C GLN A 197 -5.40 38.29 -16.75
N THR A 198 -4.15 37.84 -16.68
CA THR A 198 -3.62 36.84 -17.62
C THR A 198 -4.20 35.44 -17.37
N VAL A 199 -4.00 34.54 -18.34
CA VAL A 199 -4.47 33.15 -18.20
C VAL A 199 -3.67 32.44 -17.12
N GLY A 200 -2.35 32.65 -17.05
CA GLY A 200 -1.50 32.06 -16.03
C GLY A 200 -1.91 32.46 -14.61
N GLU A 201 -2.15 33.74 -14.35
CA GLU A 201 -2.62 34.20 -13.04
C GLU A 201 -4.00 33.64 -12.68
N PHE A 202 -4.91 33.57 -13.66
CA PHE A 202 -6.23 32.98 -13.46
C PHE A 202 -6.12 31.50 -13.09
N MET A 203 -5.30 30.75 -13.82
CA MET A 203 -5.05 29.32 -13.54
C MET A 203 -4.40 29.11 -12.18
N GLN A 204 -3.47 29.99 -11.78
CA GLN A 204 -2.88 29.94 -10.45
C GLN A 204 -3.94 30.09 -9.34
N ARG A 205 -4.97 30.91 -9.55
CA ARG A 205 -6.04 31.12 -8.57
C ARG A 205 -7.16 30.07 -8.63
N ARG A 206 -7.38 29.43 -9.77
CA ARG A 206 -8.56 28.58 -10.03
C ARG A 206 -8.25 27.10 -10.22
N LEU A 207 -7.08 26.77 -10.76
CA LEU A 207 -6.63 25.39 -10.95
C LEU A 207 -5.70 24.94 -9.81
N ALA A 208 -4.73 25.77 -9.40
CA ALA A 208 -3.71 25.35 -8.43
C ALA A 208 -4.29 24.86 -7.09
N PRO A 209 -5.32 25.49 -6.48
CA PRO A 209 -5.91 24.99 -5.24
C PRO A 209 -6.57 23.61 -5.39
N ALA A 210 -7.18 23.34 -6.55
CA ALA A 210 -7.75 22.04 -6.86
C ALA A 210 -6.65 20.97 -6.94
N MET A 211 -5.55 21.28 -7.63
CA MET A 211 -4.41 20.38 -7.77
C MET A 211 -3.69 20.16 -6.44
N ALA A 212 -3.58 21.18 -5.58
CA ALA A 212 -3.06 21.02 -4.22
C ALA A 212 -3.90 20.03 -3.40
N THR A 213 -5.23 20.09 -3.52
CA THR A 213 -6.14 19.13 -2.85
C THR A 213 -5.94 17.71 -3.36
N VAL A 214 -5.80 17.54 -4.68
CA VAL A 214 -5.54 16.23 -5.30
C VAL A 214 -4.21 15.65 -4.84
N ASN A 215 -3.15 16.47 -4.84
CA ASN A 215 -1.81 16.05 -4.42
C ASN A 215 -1.77 15.66 -2.95
N ALA A 216 -2.30 16.52 -2.06
CA ALA A 216 -2.36 16.22 -0.63
C ALA A 216 -3.13 14.93 -0.32
N THR A 217 -4.23 14.67 -1.05
CA THR A 217 -5.00 13.42 -0.88
C THR A 217 -4.22 12.21 -1.37
N SER A 218 -3.52 12.32 -2.50
CA SER A 218 -2.66 11.27 -3.03
C SER A 218 -1.50 10.94 -2.08
N GLU A 219 -0.87 11.95 -1.49
CA GLU A 219 0.22 11.78 -0.53
C GLU A 219 -0.27 11.14 0.78
N ARG A 220 -1.43 11.58 1.30
CA ARG A 220 -2.05 10.96 2.48
C ARG A 220 -2.37 9.48 2.27
N LEU A 221 -2.93 9.13 1.12
CA LEU A 221 -3.23 7.73 0.78
C LEU A 221 -1.95 6.88 0.76
N ALA A 222 -0.88 7.37 0.12
CA ALA A 222 0.41 6.67 0.09
C ALA A 222 1.03 6.53 1.48
N ALA A 223 0.99 7.59 2.29
CA ALA A 223 1.50 7.57 3.66
C ALA A 223 0.72 6.60 4.55
N LEU A 224 -0.61 6.54 4.40
CA LEU A 224 -1.46 5.59 5.11
C LEU A 224 -1.12 4.15 4.73
N ALA A 225 -0.99 3.84 3.44
CA ALA A 225 -0.59 2.51 2.97
C ALA A 225 0.74 2.06 3.60
N GLN A 226 1.72 2.97 3.63
CA GLN A 226 3.01 2.67 4.23
C GLN A 226 2.93 2.47 5.76
N ARG A 227 2.11 3.26 6.46
CA ARG A 227 1.89 3.10 7.91
C ARG A 227 1.19 1.77 8.22
N VAL A 228 0.17 1.39 7.45
CA VAL A 228 -0.51 0.10 7.58
C VAL A 228 0.46 -1.05 7.37
N SER A 229 1.26 -1.01 6.29
CA SER A 229 2.27 -2.04 6.00
C SER A 229 3.29 -2.21 7.14
N ARG A 230 3.77 -1.09 7.72
CA ARG A 230 4.67 -1.13 8.88
C ARG A 230 3.99 -1.73 10.12
N ALA A 231 2.77 -1.33 10.42
CA ALA A 231 2.02 -1.90 11.55
C ALA A 231 1.82 -3.41 11.37
N SER A 232 1.52 -3.88 10.14
CA SER A 232 1.33 -5.31 9.85
C SER A 232 2.62 -6.10 10.04
N ALA A 233 3.75 -5.52 9.61
CA ALA A 233 5.06 -6.14 9.81
C ALA A 233 5.39 -6.27 11.30
N LEU A 234 5.17 -5.23 12.10
CA LEU A 234 5.42 -5.25 13.54
C LEU A 234 4.56 -6.28 14.27
N LEU A 235 3.26 -6.34 13.96
CA LEU A 235 2.36 -7.30 14.58
C LEU A 235 2.73 -8.74 14.20
N ARG A 236 3.09 -8.99 12.93
CA ARG A 236 3.56 -10.31 12.49
C ARG A 236 4.81 -10.73 13.26
N THR A 237 5.81 -9.86 13.37
CA THR A 237 7.03 -10.16 14.14
C THR A 237 6.73 -10.44 15.61
N ARG A 238 5.80 -9.70 16.22
CA ARG A 238 5.38 -9.96 17.60
C ARG A 238 4.72 -11.33 17.78
N VAL A 239 3.84 -11.72 16.85
CA VAL A 239 3.21 -13.05 16.84
C VAL A 239 4.25 -14.15 16.66
N GLU A 240 5.21 -13.97 15.74
CA GLU A 240 6.30 -14.91 15.51
C GLU A 240 7.14 -15.12 16.78
N ILE A 241 7.52 -14.04 17.49
CA ILE A 241 8.27 -14.11 18.75
C ILE A 241 7.46 -14.82 19.84
N ALA A 242 6.16 -14.52 19.97
CA ALA A 242 5.30 -15.16 20.96
C ALA A 242 5.16 -16.68 20.70
N ALA A 243 5.02 -17.07 19.43
CA ALA A 243 4.97 -18.47 19.03
C ALA A 243 6.30 -19.19 19.29
N GLU A 244 7.44 -18.55 19.02
CA GLU A 244 8.77 -19.09 19.31
C GLU A 244 8.99 -19.30 20.81
N ALA A 245 8.62 -18.31 21.63
CA ALA A 245 8.68 -18.42 23.09
C ALA A 245 7.80 -19.56 23.62
N GLN A 246 6.59 -19.74 23.07
CA GLN A 246 5.71 -20.86 23.41
C GLN A 246 6.32 -22.21 23.02
N ASN A 247 6.90 -22.31 21.83
CA ASN A 247 7.58 -23.52 21.36
C ASN A 247 8.77 -23.87 22.26
N GLN A 248 9.58 -22.89 22.65
CA GLN A 248 10.71 -23.09 23.57
C GLN A 248 10.23 -23.63 24.93
N GLN A 249 9.14 -23.08 25.48
CA GLN A 249 8.56 -23.59 26.73
C GLN A 249 8.03 -25.02 26.61
N LEU A 250 7.44 -25.38 25.47
CA LEU A 250 6.99 -26.75 25.20
C LEU A 250 8.17 -27.71 25.13
N LEU A 251 9.24 -27.34 24.41
CA LEU A 251 10.49 -28.10 24.32
C LEU A 251 11.11 -28.32 25.71
N GLU A 252 11.21 -27.28 26.54
CA GLU A 252 11.73 -27.42 27.91
C GLU A 252 10.90 -28.38 28.76
N LYS A 253 9.56 -28.30 28.68
CA LYS A 253 8.67 -29.22 29.39
C LYS A 253 8.85 -30.67 28.92
N LEU A 254 9.01 -30.89 27.62
CA LEU A 254 9.28 -32.20 27.04
C LEU A 254 10.63 -32.75 27.53
N THR A 255 11.71 -31.94 27.49
CA THR A 255 13.03 -32.34 27.98
C THR A 255 13.00 -32.70 29.46
N ARG A 256 12.29 -31.92 30.29
CA ARG A 256 12.10 -32.25 31.72
C ARG A 256 11.32 -33.55 31.91
N GLY A 257 10.26 -33.76 31.13
CA GLY A 257 9.48 -35.00 31.13
C GLY A 257 10.32 -36.22 30.78
N GLN A 258 11.12 -36.13 29.72
CA GLN A 258 12.06 -37.18 29.31
C GLN A 258 13.11 -37.45 30.39
N ALA A 259 13.68 -36.41 31.01
CA ALA A 259 14.65 -36.58 32.09
C ALA A 259 14.03 -37.28 33.32
N LEU A 260 12.78 -36.96 33.67
CA LEU A 260 12.05 -37.64 34.73
C LEU A 260 11.78 -39.10 34.38
N GLN A 261 11.37 -39.38 33.14
CA GLN A 261 11.14 -40.72 32.64
C GLN A 261 12.41 -41.57 32.68
N LEU A 262 13.56 -41.01 32.30
CA LEU A 262 14.87 -41.66 32.43
C LEU A 262 15.23 -41.97 33.89
N ARG A 263 14.96 -41.04 34.82
CA ARG A 263 15.20 -41.29 36.25
C ARG A 263 14.31 -42.42 36.79
N LEU A 264 13.02 -42.42 36.45
CA LEU A 264 12.10 -43.49 36.84
C LEU A 264 12.54 -44.84 36.26
N GLN A 265 12.97 -44.86 35.00
CA GLN A 265 13.51 -46.08 34.38
C GLN A 265 14.75 -46.58 35.12
N SER A 266 15.72 -45.70 35.42
CA SER A 266 16.93 -46.07 36.16
C SER A 266 16.66 -46.56 37.59
N THR A 267 15.60 -46.06 38.24
CA THR A 267 15.18 -46.54 39.58
C THR A 267 14.52 -47.91 39.50
N VAL A 268 13.70 -48.17 38.46
CA VAL A 268 13.16 -49.51 38.18
C VAL A 268 14.27 -50.50 37.85
N GLU A 269 15.29 -50.08 37.11
CA GLU A 269 16.47 -50.91 36.83
C GLU A 269 17.26 -51.25 38.10
N GLY A 270 17.41 -50.32 39.04
CA GLY A 270 18.01 -50.61 40.34
C GLY A 270 17.23 -51.68 41.12
N LEU A 271 15.90 -51.63 41.07
CA LEU A 271 15.03 -52.63 41.70
C LEU A 271 15.06 -53.99 40.98
N SER A 272 15.18 -53.99 39.65
CA SER A 272 15.22 -55.22 38.87
C SER A 272 16.49 -56.05 39.14
N ILE A 273 17.63 -55.41 39.43
CA ILE A 273 18.84 -56.10 39.89
C ILE A 273 18.56 -56.96 41.12
N ALA A 274 17.86 -56.40 42.11
CA ALA A 274 17.51 -57.13 43.34
C ALA A 274 16.57 -58.30 43.05
N ALA A 275 15.52 -58.08 42.24
CA ALA A 275 14.58 -59.12 41.87
C ALA A 275 15.25 -60.26 41.07
N ILE A 276 16.05 -59.94 40.04
CA ILE A 276 16.76 -60.93 39.22
C ILE A 276 17.76 -61.72 40.07
N THR A 277 18.52 -61.04 40.94
CA THR A 277 19.48 -61.70 41.83
C THR A 277 18.77 -62.71 42.73
N TYR A 278 17.64 -62.34 43.34
CA TYR A 278 16.85 -63.25 44.16
C TYR A 278 16.36 -64.48 43.39
N TYR A 279 15.83 -64.30 42.17
CA TYR A 279 15.37 -65.42 41.35
C TYR A 279 16.51 -66.36 40.92
N VAL A 280 17.66 -65.82 40.53
CA VAL A 280 18.82 -66.63 40.11
C VAL A 280 19.41 -67.40 41.30
N VAL A 281 19.57 -66.75 42.46
CA VAL A 281 20.04 -67.43 43.68
C VAL A 281 19.06 -68.53 44.11
N SER A 282 17.76 -68.28 44.01
CA SER A 282 16.73 -69.30 44.26
C SER A 282 16.84 -70.47 43.30
N LEU A 283 17.13 -70.22 42.02
CA LEU A 283 17.34 -71.26 41.03
C LEU A 283 18.59 -72.10 41.34
N CYS A 284 19.70 -71.47 41.75
CA CYS A 284 20.90 -72.16 42.21
C CYS A 284 20.63 -73.02 43.46
N LEU A 285 19.81 -72.55 44.39
CA LEU A 285 19.38 -73.31 45.57
C LEU A 285 18.61 -74.57 45.16
N TYR A 286 17.64 -74.45 44.25
CA TYR A 286 16.87 -75.60 43.76
C TYR A 286 17.75 -76.59 42.99
N LEU A 287 18.69 -76.10 42.18
CA LEU A 287 19.66 -76.94 41.48
C LEU A 287 20.56 -77.69 42.48
N GLY A 288 21.03 -77.02 43.53
CA GLY A 288 21.80 -77.63 44.60
C GLY A 288 21.02 -78.71 45.36
N LYS A 289 19.73 -78.48 45.63
CA LYS A 289 18.83 -79.49 46.23
C LYS A 289 18.65 -80.70 45.31
N ALA A 290 18.51 -80.50 43.99
CA ALA A 290 18.38 -81.57 43.02
C ALA A 290 19.68 -82.41 42.93
N LEU A 291 20.85 -81.77 42.91
CA LEU A 291 22.14 -82.46 42.91
C LEU A 291 22.39 -83.27 44.19
N LYS A 292 21.97 -82.72 45.34
CA LYS A 292 22.01 -83.45 46.62
C LYS A 292 21.10 -84.68 46.60
N ALA A 293 19.91 -84.56 46.02
CA ALA A 293 19.00 -85.69 45.82
C ALA A 293 19.56 -86.75 44.83
N ALA A 294 20.41 -86.34 43.88
CA ALA A 294 21.09 -87.22 42.92
C ALA A 294 22.36 -87.91 43.46
N GLY A 295 22.70 -87.74 44.74
CA GLY A 295 23.80 -88.46 45.40
C GLY A 295 25.12 -87.69 45.53
N LEU A 296 25.18 -86.43 45.12
CA LEU A 296 26.36 -85.57 45.33
C LEU A 296 26.29 -84.89 46.69
N ASN A 297 27.38 -84.96 47.48
CA ASN A 297 27.40 -84.48 48.86
C ASN A 297 27.62 -82.95 48.95
N ILE A 298 26.71 -82.17 48.37
CA ILE A 298 26.77 -80.71 48.31
C ILE A 298 25.79 -80.11 49.31
N ASN A 299 26.21 -79.11 50.10
CA ASN A 299 25.29 -78.33 50.93
C ASN A 299 24.62 -77.22 50.08
N PRO A 300 23.30 -77.31 49.77
CA PRO A 300 22.62 -76.37 48.89
C PRO A 300 22.60 -74.94 49.45
N GLU A 301 22.54 -74.80 50.77
CA GLU A 301 22.49 -73.49 51.45
C GLU A 301 23.83 -72.76 51.35
N MET A 302 24.95 -73.48 51.48
CA MET A 302 26.28 -72.92 51.26
C MET A 302 26.50 -72.53 49.79
N LEU A 303 26.02 -73.35 48.85
CA LEU A 303 26.10 -73.05 47.42
C LEU A 303 25.30 -71.78 47.08
N ALA A 304 24.08 -71.64 47.61
CA ALA A 304 23.28 -70.43 47.45
C ALA A 304 23.95 -69.20 48.09
N GLY A 305 24.46 -69.33 49.31
CA GLY A 305 25.16 -68.26 50.03
C GLY A 305 26.39 -67.74 49.27
N PHE A 306 27.26 -68.64 48.80
CA PHE A 306 28.44 -68.26 48.00
C PHE A 306 28.07 -67.74 46.61
N SER A 307 26.97 -68.22 46.01
CA SER A 307 26.52 -67.73 44.71
C SER A 307 25.96 -66.30 44.77
N THR A 308 25.43 -65.86 45.91
CA THR A 308 24.76 -64.56 46.06
C THR A 308 25.64 -63.36 45.66
N PRO A 309 26.85 -63.15 46.23
CA PRO A 309 27.71 -62.03 45.85
C PRO A 309 28.21 -62.15 44.39
N LEU A 310 28.42 -63.37 43.88
CA LEU A 310 28.84 -63.60 42.50
C LEU A 310 27.72 -63.19 41.51
N VAL A 311 26.50 -63.67 41.74
CA VAL A 311 25.33 -63.38 40.90
C VAL A 311 24.99 -61.90 40.92
N LEU A 312 25.02 -61.26 42.10
CA LEU A 312 24.78 -59.83 42.24
C LEU A 312 25.78 -59.02 41.40
N LEU A 313 27.06 -59.37 41.46
CA LEU A 313 28.14 -58.67 40.74
C LEU A 313 28.05 -58.89 39.22
N VAL A 314 27.69 -60.12 38.79
CA VAL A 314 27.45 -60.45 37.37
C VAL A 314 26.22 -59.72 36.82
N CYS A 315 25.08 -59.77 37.50
CA CYS A 315 23.86 -59.06 37.10
C CYS A 315 24.09 -57.55 37.03
N TRP A 316 24.80 -56.99 38.01
CA TRP A 316 25.14 -55.58 38.01
C TRP A 316 26.04 -55.19 36.82
N ARG A 317 27.10 -55.97 36.55
CA ARG A 317 27.98 -55.74 35.39
C ARG A 317 27.25 -55.90 34.07
N MET A 318 26.38 -56.89 33.93
CA MET A 318 25.62 -57.14 32.71
C MET A 318 24.67 -55.98 32.40
N ILE A 319 23.95 -55.48 33.41
CA ILE A 319 23.05 -54.33 33.25
C ILE A 319 23.86 -53.06 32.94
N GLN A 320 24.99 -52.82 33.61
CA GLN A 320 25.87 -51.69 33.27
C GLN A 320 26.44 -51.80 31.85
N HIS A 321 26.77 -53.00 31.37
CA HIS A 321 27.28 -53.20 30.01
C HIS A 321 26.23 -52.89 28.94
N ILE A 322 24.99 -53.35 29.13
CA ILE A 322 23.85 -53.03 28.27
C ILE A 322 23.61 -51.52 28.25
N HIS A 323 23.64 -50.88 29.42
CA HIS A 323 23.45 -49.43 29.54
C HIS A 323 24.54 -48.61 28.84
N ARG A 324 25.79 -49.09 28.84
CA ARG A 324 26.89 -48.46 28.08
C ARG A 324 26.70 -48.63 26.58
N SER A 325 26.31 -49.82 26.11
CA SER A 325 26.07 -50.07 24.69
C SER A 325 24.92 -49.24 24.10
N LEU A 326 23.88 -48.97 24.90
CA LEU A 326 22.74 -48.13 24.48
C LEU A 326 23.05 -46.63 24.52
N ARG A 327 24.08 -46.17 25.24
CA ARG A 327 24.52 -44.76 25.24
C ARG A 327 25.41 -44.40 24.04
N GLU A 328 25.95 -45.39 23.34
CA GLU A 328 26.83 -45.19 22.17
C GLU A 328 26.08 -45.26 20.82
N LEU A 329 24.76 -45.52 20.84
CA LEU A 329 23.83 -45.46 19.72
C LEU A 329 23.11 -44.10 19.68
#